data_AF-A0AA43A6F5-F1
#
_entry.id   AF-A0AA43A6F5-F1
#
_cell.length_a   1.000
_cell.length_b   1.000
_cell.length_c   1.000
_cell.angle_alpha   90.00
_cell.angle_beta   90.00
_cell.angle_gamma   90.00
#
_symmetry.space_group_name_H-M   'P 1'
#
loop_
_entity.id
_entity.type
_entity.pdbx_description
1 polymer ?
#
loop_
_entity_poly.entity_id
_entity_poly.type
_entity_poly.pdbx_seq_one_letter_code
_entity_poly.pdbx_strand_id
1 'polypeptide(L)'
;MKKIYLWGLVVLLSSLVGVALAHENHPKAQASGPANIYGDQLGTVILPFSCNEIATKSAERGLALLHHMTYVGARAAFTETVETDPDSAIGYWGQSMSYIHPLWSDPPDEAEFTRGKALALEAAKRAKNEQERAYIATLESYYAQKRNISEKINLAAYAEAWRKVYEQFPKDIEAASFYALANLATVDPGDKSYSKQKQSAMITKQVLESVPDHPGAHHYTIHALDYPTLAIEALEVARNYGKIAPAVPHALHMPAHIFTRLGLWDESIDMNRRSANAALKHPADGKISLHYLHALDYLVYAYLQRGEDAKAEEVLNELMAVKGPYQTHVASAYSFAAVPARIALERQQWATAATLEAQTPGNYPWQVNPAMEAITYFSNGLGA
;
A
#
# COMPACT_ATOMS: atom_id res chain seq x y z
N MET A 1 -20.59 75.14 28.62
CA MET A 1 -19.78 74.34 29.56
C MET A 1 -20.65 73.17 30.03
N LYS A 2 -20.20 71.94 29.72
CA LYS A 2 -20.80 70.60 29.91
C LYS A 2 -22.34 70.53 29.95
N LYS A 3 -22.95 70.30 28.78
CA LYS A 3 -24.39 70.04 28.61
C LYS A 3 -24.73 68.57 28.87
N ILE A 4 -25.73 68.38 29.73
CA ILE A 4 -26.65 67.24 29.87
C ILE A 4 -27.50 67.12 28.59
N TYR A 5 -27.97 65.92 28.21
CA TYR A 5 -29.39 65.61 27.90
C TYR A 5 -29.61 64.10 27.63
N LEU A 6 -30.49 63.54 28.45
CA LEU A 6 -31.25 62.31 28.29
C LEU A 6 -32.46 62.60 27.37
N TRP A 7 -32.79 61.73 26.41
CA TRP A 7 -34.18 61.48 25.94
C TRP A 7 -34.23 60.14 25.20
N GLY A 8 -35.16 59.28 25.61
CA GLY A 8 -35.44 58.01 24.95
C GLY A 8 -36.51 58.14 23.87
N LEU A 9 -36.65 57.08 23.06
CA LEU A 9 -37.95 56.68 22.53
C LEU A 9 -37.89 55.19 22.16
N VAL A 10 -38.70 54.40 22.87
CA VAL A 10 -39.10 53.05 22.48
C VAL A 10 -40.14 53.19 21.38
N VAL A 11 -39.92 52.57 20.22
CA VAL A 11 -40.98 52.22 19.28
C VAL A 11 -40.79 50.75 18.91
N LEU A 12 -41.70 49.93 19.42
CA LEU A 12 -41.97 48.57 18.97
C LEU A 12 -42.51 48.62 17.55
N LEU A 13 -41.86 47.90 16.64
CA LEU A 13 -42.47 47.47 15.38
C LEU A 13 -42.11 46.01 15.13
N SER A 14 -43.13 45.19 15.27
CA SER A 14 -43.21 43.79 14.94
C SER A 14 -43.02 43.56 13.45
N SER A 15 -42.09 42.69 13.09
CA SER A 15 -42.12 41.98 11.82
C SER A 15 -41.61 40.56 12.03
N LEU A 16 -42.55 39.62 11.94
CA LEU A 16 -42.28 38.21 11.68
C LEU A 16 -41.52 38.09 10.36
N VAL A 17 -40.27 37.65 10.41
CA VAL A 17 -39.57 37.11 9.25
C VAL A 17 -39.26 35.66 9.57
N GLY A 18 -39.91 34.78 8.82
CA GLY A 18 -39.70 33.34 8.89
C GLY A 18 -38.24 33.01 8.64
N VAL A 19 -37.70 32.14 9.50
CA VAL A 19 -36.45 31.45 9.25
C VAL A 19 -36.67 30.55 8.05
N ALA A 20 -36.33 31.06 6.86
CA ALA A 20 -36.06 30.21 5.72
C ALA A 20 -34.76 29.45 6.05
N LEU A 21 -34.90 28.18 6.41
CA LEU A 21 -33.80 27.23 6.40
C LEU A 21 -33.29 27.18 4.96
N ALA A 22 -32.20 27.90 4.70
CA ALA A 22 -31.41 27.69 3.50
C ALA A 22 -30.83 26.27 3.61
N HIS A 23 -31.51 25.31 2.99
CA HIS A 23 -30.87 24.09 2.54
C HIS A 23 -29.79 24.53 1.55
N GLU A 24 -28.54 24.63 2.02
CA GLU A 24 -27.40 24.56 1.12
C GLU A 24 -27.48 23.18 0.46
N ASN A 25 -27.98 23.19 -0.77
CA ASN A 25 -27.81 22.10 -1.71
C ASN A 25 -26.30 21.97 -1.95
N HIS A 26 -25.62 21.22 -1.08
CA HIS A 26 -24.36 20.62 -1.44
C HIS A 26 -24.62 19.84 -2.74
N PRO A 27 -23.88 20.11 -3.83
CA PRO A 27 -23.90 19.20 -4.95
C PRO A 27 -23.47 17.85 -4.36
N LYS A 28 -24.39 16.89 -4.32
CA LYS A 28 -24.03 15.49 -4.19
C LYS A 28 -23.09 15.25 -5.36
N ALA A 29 -21.79 15.25 -5.08
CA ALA A 29 -20.84 14.59 -5.94
C ALA A 29 -21.39 13.18 -6.06
N GLN A 30 -21.97 12.89 -7.22
CA GLN A 30 -22.38 11.56 -7.59
C GLN A 30 -21.06 10.80 -7.64
N ALA A 31 -20.74 10.11 -6.54
CA ALA A 31 -19.67 9.14 -6.52
C ALA A 31 -20.06 8.10 -7.56
N SER A 32 -19.53 8.28 -8.78
CA SER A 32 -19.36 7.16 -9.68
C SER A 32 -18.49 6.19 -8.89
N GLY A 33 -19.10 5.13 -8.36
CA GLY A 33 -18.36 4.07 -7.69
C GLY A 33 -17.18 3.70 -8.60
N PRO A 34 -15.96 3.56 -8.06
CA PRO A 34 -14.81 3.29 -8.91
C PRO A 34 -15.16 2.04 -9.72
N ALA A 35 -14.99 2.13 -11.05
CA ALA A 35 -15.06 0.94 -11.89
C ALA A 35 -14.27 -0.19 -11.22
N ASN A 36 -14.75 -1.44 -11.31
CA ASN A 36 -14.06 -2.58 -10.72
C ASN A 36 -12.73 -2.85 -11.44
N ILE A 37 -11.74 -2.00 -11.20
CA ILE A 37 -10.47 -1.96 -11.91
C ILE A 37 -9.59 -3.15 -11.52
N TYR A 38 -9.67 -3.58 -10.26
CA TYR A 38 -8.90 -4.73 -9.73
C TYR A 38 -9.51 -6.10 -10.08
N GLY A 39 -10.64 -6.12 -10.81
CA GLY A 39 -11.39 -7.35 -11.10
C GLY A 39 -12.06 -7.96 -9.86
N ASP A 40 -12.79 -9.05 -10.09
CA ASP A 40 -13.50 -9.78 -9.03
C ASP A 40 -12.64 -10.90 -8.39
N GLN A 41 -11.62 -11.36 -9.09
CA GLN A 41 -10.74 -12.43 -8.62
C GLN A 41 -9.62 -11.84 -7.75
N LEU A 42 -9.75 -12.00 -6.43
CA LEU A 42 -8.83 -11.46 -5.42
C LEU A 42 -8.38 -12.52 -4.38
N GLY A 43 -8.65 -13.80 -4.66
CA GLY A 43 -8.51 -14.89 -3.68
C GLY A 43 -9.62 -14.90 -2.63
N THR A 44 -9.52 -15.83 -1.68
CA THR A 44 -10.50 -16.03 -0.61
C THR A 44 -9.98 -15.46 0.72
N VAL A 45 -10.82 -14.67 1.40
CA VAL A 45 -10.59 -14.14 2.75
C VAL A 45 -11.71 -14.60 3.68
N ILE A 46 -11.46 -14.59 4.98
CA ILE A 46 -12.45 -14.97 6.01
C ILE A 46 -12.72 -13.75 6.88
N LEU A 47 -13.90 -13.12 6.74
CA LEU A 47 -14.21 -11.94 7.56
C LEU A 47 -14.15 -12.24 9.08
N PRO A 48 -13.30 -11.54 9.85
CA PRO A 48 -13.24 -11.71 11.30
C PRO A 48 -14.26 -10.84 12.06
N PHE A 49 -15.15 -10.16 11.34
CA PHE A 49 -16.10 -9.19 11.87
C PHE A 49 -17.53 -9.50 11.40
N SER A 50 -18.50 -9.12 12.24
CA SER A 50 -19.91 -9.22 11.91
C SER A 50 -20.39 -7.99 11.12
N CYS A 51 -20.93 -8.20 9.93
CA CYS A 51 -21.63 -7.19 9.14
C CYS A 51 -22.91 -7.79 8.53
N ASN A 52 -23.81 -6.94 8.06
CA ASN A 52 -25.02 -7.37 7.36
C ASN A 52 -24.70 -7.97 5.98
N GLU A 53 -25.67 -8.69 5.41
CA GLU A 53 -25.50 -9.41 4.14
C GLU A 53 -25.15 -8.46 2.97
N ILE A 54 -25.68 -7.23 2.99
CA ILE A 54 -25.42 -6.22 1.95
C ILE A 54 -23.96 -5.77 1.98
N ALA A 55 -23.42 -5.55 3.18
CA ALA A 55 -22.06 -5.05 3.40
C ALA A 55 -20.98 -6.13 3.28
N THR A 56 -21.36 -7.41 3.39
CA THR A 56 -20.42 -8.56 3.41
C THR A 56 -19.50 -8.57 2.20
N LYS A 57 -20.06 -8.42 0.99
CA LYS A 57 -19.27 -8.46 -0.26
C LYS A 57 -18.23 -7.34 -0.33
N SER A 58 -18.60 -6.11 0.06
CA SER A 58 -17.70 -4.96 0.02
C SER A 58 -16.65 -5.04 1.14
N ALA A 59 -17.00 -5.63 2.28
CA ALA A 59 -16.05 -5.90 3.37
C ALA A 59 -15.02 -6.96 2.98
N GLU A 60 -15.44 -8.09 2.38
CA GLU A 60 -14.53 -9.14 1.87
C GLU A 60 -13.60 -8.58 0.80
N ARG A 61 -14.13 -7.80 -0.14
CA ARG A 61 -13.33 -7.11 -1.15
C ARG A 61 -12.31 -6.17 -0.53
N GLY A 62 -12.73 -5.37 0.46
CA GLY A 62 -11.83 -4.46 1.18
C GLY A 62 -10.69 -5.21 1.87
N LEU A 63 -11.00 -6.33 2.52
CA LEU A 63 -10.03 -7.17 3.21
C LEU A 63 -9.04 -7.82 2.23
N ALA A 64 -9.52 -8.38 1.12
CA ALA A 64 -8.66 -8.95 0.08
C ALA A 64 -7.73 -7.89 -0.55
N LEU A 65 -8.25 -6.70 -0.88
CA LEU A 65 -7.45 -5.59 -1.41
C LEU A 65 -6.43 -5.07 -0.39
N LEU A 66 -6.78 -5.08 0.90
CA LEU A 66 -5.84 -4.72 1.97
C LEU A 66 -4.67 -5.72 2.03
N HIS A 67 -4.95 -7.02 1.91
CA HIS A 67 -3.91 -8.04 1.81
C HIS A 67 -3.03 -7.89 0.58
N HIS A 68 -3.59 -7.43 -0.54
CA HIS A 68 -2.83 -7.07 -1.74
C HIS A 68 -2.08 -5.74 -1.66
N MET A 69 -2.12 -5.04 -0.52
CA MET A 69 -1.55 -3.69 -0.33
C MET A 69 -2.07 -2.66 -1.34
N THR A 70 -3.33 -2.84 -1.74
CA THR A 70 -4.04 -1.93 -2.64
C THR A 70 -4.85 -0.93 -1.80
N TYR A 71 -4.16 -0.12 -1.00
CA TYR A 71 -4.75 0.61 0.13
C TYR A 71 -5.88 1.56 -0.26
N VAL A 72 -5.75 2.29 -1.38
CA VAL A 72 -6.82 3.18 -1.88
C VAL A 72 -8.07 2.40 -2.28
N GLY A 73 -7.88 1.26 -2.97
CA GLY A 73 -8.98 0.37 -3.35
C GLY A 73 -9.65 -0.28 -2.15
N ALA A 74 -8.85 -0.75 -1.19
CA ALA A 74 -9.34 -1.29 0.08
C ALA A 74 -10.16 -0.26 0.84
N ARG A 75 -9.66 0.97 0.97
CA ARG A 75 -10.34 2.08 1.65
C ARG A 75 -11.69 2.40 1.01
N ALA A 76 -11.75 2.45 -0.32
CA ALA A 76 -13.00 2.67 -1.04
C ALA A 76 -14.04 1.58 -0.77
N ALA A 77 -13.63 0.30 -0.78
CA ALA A 77 -14.52 -0.82 -0.47
C ALA A 77 -15.02 -0.78 0.99
N PHE A 78 -14.16 -0.42 1.94
CA PHE A 78 -14.56 -0.25 3.33
C PHE A 78 -15.42 1.01 3.57
N THR A 79 -15.28 2.06 2.75
CA THR A 79 -16.22 3.19 2.76
C THR A 79 -17.61 2.72 2.32
N GLU A 80 -17.71 1.91 1.27
CA GLU A 80 -18.98 1.32 0.82
C GLU A 80 -19.58 0.38 1.90
N THR A 81 -18.75 -0.37 2.62
CA THR A 81 -19.19 -1.14 3.80
C THR A 81 -19.83 -0.25 4.86
N VAL A 82 -19.26 0.93 5.15
CA VAL A 82 -19.86 1.87 6.13
C VAL A 82 -21.17 2.47 5.59
N GLU A 83 -21.27 2.73 4.29
CA GLU A 83 -22.50 3.25 3.68
C GLU A 83 -23.66 2.24 3.76
N THR A 84 -23.35 0.94 3.73
CA THR A 84 -24.33 -0.16 3.72
C THR A 84 -24.57 -0.80 5.09
N ASP A 85 -23.60 -0.72 6.00
CA ASP A 85 -23.70 -1.15 7.41
C ASP A 85 -22.92 -0.20 8.33
N PRO A 86 -23.49 0.97 8.67
CA PRO A 86 -22.82 1.96 9.51
C PRO A 86 -22.61 1.51 10.95
N ASP A 87 -23.23 0.39 11.38
CA ASP A 87 -23.06 -0.19 12.71
C ASP A 87 -22.01 -1.31 12.73
N SER A 88 -21.41 -1.66 11.60
CA SER A 88 -20.30 -2.62 11.55
C SER A 88 -18.95 -1.95 11.83
N ALA A 89 -18.16 -2.56 12.72
CA ALA A 89 -16.82 -2.09 13.02
C ALA A 89 -15.83 -2.29 11.85
N ILE A 90 -16.03 -3.29 10.97
CA ILE A 90 -15.06 -3.63 9.91
C ILE A 90 -14.87 -2.50 8.91
N GLY A 91 -15.93 -1.77 8.56
CA GLY A 91 -15.84 -0.65 7.63
C GLY A 91 -14.95 0.48 8.15
N TYR A 92 -15.00 0.77 9.45
CA TYR A 92 -14.13 1.77 10.08
C TYR A 92 -12.72 1.24 10.35
N TRP A 93 -12.61 0.00 10.85
CA TRP A 93 -11.35 -0.69 11.09
C TRP A 93 -10.53 -0.81 9.80
N GLY A 94 -11.17 -1.23 8.70
CA GLY A 94 -10.52 -1.43 7.40
C GLY A 94 -10.06 -0.13 6.76
N GLN A 95 -10.86 0.95 6.87
CA GLN A 95 -10.41 2.29 6.46
C GLN A 95 -9.19 2.76 7.29
N SER A 96 -9.19 2.51 8.61
CA SER A 96 -8.05 2.85 9.48
C SER A 96 -6.80 2.05 9.13
N MET A 97 -6.91 0.73 8.96
CA MET A 97 -5.84 -0.17 8.52
C MET A 97 -5.21 0.28 7.19
N SER A 98 -5.99 0.85 6.27
CA SER A 98 -5.49 1.34 4.98
C SER A 98 -4.58 2.58 5.07
N TYR A 99 -4.29 3.09 6.26
CA TYR A 99 -3.30 4.15 6.51
C TYR A 99 -2.03 3.64 7.18
N ILE A 100 -1.97 2.35 7.52
CA ILE A 100 -0.80 1.70 8.11
C ILE A 100 -0.21 0.81 7.02
N HIS A 101 0.99 1.14 6.53
CA HIS A 101 1.66 0.40 5.45
C HIS A 101 2.94 -0.27 5.97
N PRO A 102 2.87 -1.44 6.66
CA PRO A 102 3.99 -1.95 7.47
C PRO A 102 5.28 -2.26 6.70
N LEU A 103 5.19 -2.47 5.39
CA LEU A 103 6.33 -2.82 4.52
C LEU A 103 6.68 -1.72 3.51
N TRP A 104 6.00 -0.57 3.53
CA TRP A 104 6.26 0.54 2.61
C TRP A 104 6.97 1.67 3.35
N SER A 105 7.72 2.49 2.60
CA SER A 105 8.48 3.61 3.17
C SER A 105 7.73 4.93 2.96
N ASP A 106 6.44 4.93 3.26
CA ASP A 106 5.51 6.06 3.07
C ASP A 106 4.66 6.28 4.33
N PRO A 107 5.28 6.68 5.46
CA PRO A 107 4.55 6.93 6.69
C PRO A 107 3.42 7.94 6.47
N PRO A 108 2.25 7.75 7.11
CA PRO A 108 1.11 8.65 6.91
C PRO A 108 1.48 10.08 7.27
N ASP A 109 0.95 11.03 6.50
CA ASP A 109 1.05 12.44 6.87
C ASP A 109 0.20 12.77 8.12
N GLU A 110 0.26 14.02 8.59
CA GLU A 110 -0.47 14.42 9.80
C GLU A 110 -2.00 14.26 9.64
N ALA A 111 -2.53 14.55 8.45
CA ALA A 111 -3.96 14.47 8.17
C ALA A 111 -4.41 13.00 8.08
N GLU A 112 -3.63 12.16 7.41
CA GLU A 112 -3.84 10.72 7.30
C GLU A 112 -3.75 10.03 8.66
N PHE A 113 -2.73 10.36 9.46
CA PHE A 113 -2.57 9.81 10.81
C PHE A 113 -3.74 10.19 11.71
N THR A 114 -4.16 11.46 11.68
CA THR A 114 -5.32 11.95 12.43
C THR A 114 -6.61 11.25 12.01
N ARG A 115 -6.83 11.11 10.70
CA ARG A 115 -8.01 10.45 10.15
C ARG A 115 -8.05 8.95 10.49
N GLY A 116 -6.92 8.25 10.31
CA GLY A 116 -6.78 6.85 10.66
C GLY A 116 -7.08 6.60 12.15
N LYS A 117 -6.57 7.47 13.03
CA LYS A 117 -6.88 7.41 14.48
C LYS A 117 -8.37 7.64 14.77
N ALA A 118 -9.00 8.61 14.12
CA ALA A 118 -10.43 8.87 14.29
C ALA A 118 -11.29 7.68 13.84
N LEU A 119 -10.92 7.03 12.73
CA LEU A 119 -11.58 5.82 12.24
C LEU A 119 -11.41 4.63 13.22
N ALA A 120 -10.24 4.46 13.82
CA ALA A 120 -10.03 3.43 14.86
C ALA A 120 -10.98 3.64 16.06
N LEU A 121 -11.19 4.90 16.49
CA LEU A 121 -12.14 5.22 17.55
C LEU A 121 -13.59 4.94 17.16
N GLU A 122 -13.97 5.17 15.90
CA GLU A 122 -15.31 4.81 15.41
C GLU A 122 -15.51 3.29 15.34
N ALA A 123 -14.47 2.53 14.98
CA ALA A 123 -14.50 1.07 15.03
C ALA A 123 -14.69 0.56 16.46
N ALA A 124 -13.97 1.12 17.43
CA ALA A 124 -14.07 0.76 18.85
C ALA A 124 -15.49 0.91 19.41
N LYS A 125 -16.22 1.96 19.01
CA LYS A 125 -17.61 2.20 19.42
C LYS A 125 -18.60 1.14 18.91
N ARG A 126 -18.22 0.39 17.87
CA ARG A 126 -19.10 -0.55 17.14
C ARG A 126 -18.70 -2.02 17.32
N ALA A 127 -17.63 -2.29 18.05
CA ALA A 127 -17.14 -3.65 18.25
C ALA A 127 -18.18 -4.51 18.99
N LYS A 128 -18.60 -5.61 18.37
CA LYS A 128 -19.71 -6.46 18.86
C LYS A 128 -19.23 -7.58 19.78
N ASN A 129 -18.01 -8.07 19.58
CA ASN A 129 -17.47 -9.23 20.29
C ASN A 129 -15.99 -9.03 20.68
N GLU A 130 -15.43 -10.02 21.37
CA GLU A 130 -14.06 -9.97 21.90
C GLU A 130 -13.01 -9.96 20.79
N GLN A 131 -13.22 -10.72 19.72
CA GLN A 131 -12.32 -10.79 18.57
C GLN A 131 -12.23 -9.44 17.85
N GLU A 132 -13.37 -8.80 17.57
CA GLU A 132 -13.40 -7.47 16.96
C GLU A 132 -12.67 -6.42 17.82
N ARG A 133 -12.90 -6.44 19.14
CA ARG A 133 -12.18 -5.56 20.08
C ARG A 133 -10.67 -5.80 20.06
N ALA A 134 -10.23 -7.04 19.98
CA ALA A 134 -8.82 -7.39 19.92
C ALA A 134 -8.16 -6.89 18.62
N TYR A 135 -8.85 -7.01 17.47
CA TYR A 135 -8.39 -6.45 16.20
C TYR A 135 -8.25 -4.93 16.25
N ILE A 136 -9.24 -4.24 16.84
CA ILE A 136 -9.23 -2.78 16.99
C ILE A 136 -8.10 -2.33 17.92
N ALA A 137 -7.80 -3.09 18.98
CA ALA A 137 -6.70 -2.78 19.89
C ALA A 137 -5.31 -2.77 19.20
N THR A 138 -5.16 -3.43 18.05
CA THR A 138 -3.92 -3.34 17.23
C THR A 138 -3.74 -1.94 16.65
N LEU A 139 -4.81 -1.33 16.13
CA LEU A 139 -4.82 0.05 15.64
C LEU A 139 -4.56 1.02 16.78
N GLU A 140 -5.22 0.84 17.92
CA GLU A 140 -5.03 1.66 19.11
C GLU A 140 -3.56 1.64 19.57
N SER A 141 -2.92 0.47 19.54
CA SER A 141 -1.50 0.32 19.89
C SER A 141 -0.57 1.09 18.95
N TYR A 142 -0.88 1.12 17.64
CA TYR A 142 -0.14 1.90 16.65
C TYR A 142 -0.36 3.42 16.86
N TYR A 143 -1.61 3.89 16.99
CA TYR A 143 -1.95 5.32 17.11
C TYR A 143 -1.71 5.92 18.51
N ALA A 144 -1.51 5.08 19.53
CA ALA A 144 -1.04 5.51 20.84
C ALA A 144 0.41 6.04 20.77
N GLN A 145 1.20 5.54 19.82
CA GLN A 145 2.50 6.10 19.50
C GLN A 145 2.30 7.38 18.69
N LYS A 146 3.05 8.45 19.00
CA LYS A 146 2.95 9.71 18.24
C LYS A 146 3.41 9.51 16.79
N ARG A 147 2.83 10.27 15.86
CA ARG A 147 3.28 10.30 14.48
C ARG A 147 4.77 10.67 14.41
N ASN A 148 5.53 9.90 13.64
CA ASN A 148 6.93 10.17 13.36
C ASN A 148 7.31 9.56 12.00
N ILE A 149 8.41 10.02 11.41
CA ILE A 149 8.82 9.63 10.05
C ILE A 149 9.36 8.18 10.00
N SER A 150 9.87 7.64 11.11
CA SER A 150 10.48 6.31 11.10
C SER A 150 9.48 5.17 11.28
N GLU A 151 8.34 5.43 11.95
CA GLU A 151 7.33 4.46 12.38
C GLU A 151 7.82 3.25 13.21
N LYS A 152 9.13 3.14 13.49
CA LYS A 152 9.73 1.96 14.13
C LYS A 152 9.04 1.58 15.44
N ILE A 153 8.73 2.58 16.29
CA ILE A 153 8.06 2.35 17.57
C ILE A 153 6.56 2.01 17.35
N ASN A 154 5.91 2.65 16.37
CA ASN A 154 4.52 2.40 16.00
C ASN A 154 4.33 0.96 15.51
N LEU A 155 5.17 0.54 14.56
CA LEU A 155 5.14 -0.82 13.98
C LEU A 155 5.57 -1.88 14.99
N ALA A 156 6.48 -1.58 15.92
CA ALA A 156 6.81 -2.49 17.02
C ALA A 156 5.61 -2.71 17.98
N ALA A 157 4.92 -1.63 18.37
CA ALA A 157 3.72 -1.73 19.19
C ALA A 157 2.58 -2.45 18.47
N TYR A 158 2.41 -2.19 17.18
CA TYR A 158 1.45 -2.85 16.30
C TYR A 158 1.71 -4.35 16.16
N ALA A 159 2.96 -4.75 15.93
CA ALA A 159 3.35 -6.16 15.82
C ALA A 159 3.14 -6.93 17.12
N GLU A 160 3.47 -6.31 18.26
CA GLU A 160 3.22 -6.91 19.56
C GLU A 160 1.72 -7.06 19.85
N ALA A 161 0.89 -6.11 19.42
CA ALA A 161 -0.56 -6.23 19.53
C ALA A 161 -1.09 -7.37 18.66
N TRP A 162 -0.65 -7.48 17.40
CA TRP A 162 -1.04 -8.59 16.53
C TRP A 162 -0.58 -9.95 17.05
N ARG A 163 0.60 -10.03 17.68
CA ARG A 163 1.06 -11.26 18.35
C ARG A 163 0.05 -11.72 19.39
N LYS A 164 -0.47 -10.80 20.21
CA LYS A 164 -1.48 -11.10 21.23
C LYS A 164 -2.80 -11.57 20.61
N VAL A 165 -3.25 -10.95 19.51
CA VAL A 165 -4.46 -11.39 18.80
C VAL A 165 -4.27 -12.81 18.25
N TYR A 166 -3.14 -13.08 17.60
CA TYR A 166 -2.82 -14.42 17.09
C TYR A 166 -2.78 -15.49 18.19
N GLU A 167 -2.21 -15.18 19.35
CA GLU A 167 -2.17 -16.10 20.50
C GLU A 167 -3.54 -16.31 21.15
N GLN A 168 -4.38 -15.27 21.18
CA GLN A 168 -5.72 -15.33 21.77
C GLN A 168 -6.72 -16.06 20.86
N PHE A 169 -6.55 -15.96 19.54
CA PHE A 169 -7.44 -16.56 18.53
C PHE A 169 -6.66 -17.49 17.59
N PRO A 170 -6.14 -18.64 18.06
CA PRO A 170 -5.22 -19.48 17.28
C PRO A 170 -5.86 -20.19 16.06
N LYS A 171 -7.18 -20.12 15.91
CA LYS A 171 -7.92 -20.64 14.73
C LYS A 171 -8.29 -19.55 13.73
N ASP A 172 -8.00 -18.30 14.05
CA ASP A 172 -8.31 -17.16 13.20
C ASP A 172 -7.20 -16.98 12.16
N ILE A 173 -7.55 -17.30 10.91
CA ILE A 173 -6.65 -17.27 9.75
C ILE A 173 -6.24 -15.83 9.40
N GLU A 174 -7.11 -14.86 9.62
CA GLU A 174 -6.79 -13.45 9.38
C GLU A 174 -5.83 -12.92 10.44
N ALA A 175 -6.03 -13.29 11.71
CA ALA A 175 -5.12 -12.92 12.79
C ALA A 175 -3.72 -13.48 12.56
N ALA A 176 -3.63 -14.73 12.09
CA ALA A 176 -2.37 -15.36 11.69
C ALA A 176 -1.70 -14.58 10.54
N SER A 177 -2.46 -14.21 9.52
CA SER A 177 -1.95 -13.47 8.35
C SER A 177 -1.46 -12.07 8.72
N PHE A 178 -2.22 -11.31 9.50
CA PHE A 178 -1.82 -9.96 9.94
C PHE A 178 -0.66 -9.99 10.94
N TYR A 179 -0.59 -10.99 11.82
CA TYR A 179 0.58 -11.16 12.68
C TYR A 179 1.85 -11.46 11.86
N ALA A 180 1.78 -12.33 10.85
CA ALA A 180 2.90 -12.56 9.95
C ALA A 180 3.36 -11.26 9.27
N LEU A 181 2.43 -10.47 8.72
CA LEU A 181 2.74 -9.16 8.14
C LEU A 181 3.41 -8.22 9.16
N ALA A 182 2.81 -8.04 10.33
CA ALA A 182 3.31 -7.11 11.33
C ALA A 182 4.68 -7.55 11.90
N ASN A 183 4.92 -8.85 12.01
CA ASN A 183 6.21 -9.40 12.41
C ASN A 183 7.31 -9.05 11.39
N LEU A 184 7.01 -9.17 10.08
CA LEU A 184 7.94 -8.79 9.00
C LEU A 184 8.33 -7.30 9.06
N ALA A 185 7.40 -6.42 9.41
CA ALA A 185 7.64 -4.98 9.56
C ALA A 185 8.64 -4.61 10.67
N THR A 186 9.01 -5.58 11.52
CA THR A 186 9.92 -5.40 12.67
C THR A 186 11.19 -6.25 12.56
N VAL A 187 11.49 -6.74 11.35
CA VAL A 187 12.75 -7.43 11.06
C VAL A 187 13.94 -6.50 11.32
N ASP A 188 14.96 -7.04 11.98
CA ASP A 188 16.28 -6.41 12.05
C ASP A 188 17.09 -6.81 10.80
N PRO A 189 17.49 -5.85 9.93
CA PRO A 189 18.34 -6.15 8.77
C PRO A 189 19.69 -6.81 9.13
N GLY A 190 20.14 -6.64 10.38
CA GLY A 190 21.34 -7.28 10.94
C GLY A 190 21.16 -8.76 11.30
N ASP A 191 19.94 -9.25 11.53
CA ASP A 191 19.69 -10.65 11.86
C ASP A 191 19.80 -11.55 10.63
N LYS A 192 20.91 -12.28 10.53
CA LYS A 192 21.15 -13.25 9.44
C LYS A 192 20.65 -14.66 9.75
N SER A 193 20.03 -14.89 10.92
CA SER A 193 19.32 -16.15 11.19
C SER A 193 17.97 -16.22 10.47
N TYR A 194 17.44 -15.05 10.08
CA TYR A 194 16.13 -14.86 9.45
C TYR A 194 14.98 -15.38 10.32
N SER A 195 15.10 -15.20 11.63
CA SER A 195 14.19 -15.80 12.62
C SER A 195 12.73 -15.39 12.40
N LYS A 196 12.46 -14.08 12.34
CA LYS A 196 11.11 -13.53 12.10
C LYS A 196 10.57 -13.87 10.72
N GLN A 197 11.44 -13.86 9.70
CA GLN A 197 11.10 -14.25 8.35
C GLN A 197 10.61 -15.69 8.29
N LYS A 198 11.42 -16.63 8.80
CA LYS A 198 11.06 -18.07 8.84
C LYS A 198 9.79 -18.32 9.64
N GLN A 199 9.62 -17.63 10.78
CA GLN A 199 8.39 -17.72 11.57
C GLN A 199 7.17 -17.24 10.76
N SER A 200 7.27 -16.09 10.10
CA SER A 200 6.17 -15.51 9.31
C SER A 200 5.83 -16.37 8.10
N ALA A 201 6.84 -16.94 7.43
CA ALA A 201 6.68 -17.89 6.34
C ALA A 201 6.00 -19.20 6.81
N MET A 202 6.37 -19.71 7.99
CA MET A 202 5.72 -20.90 8.56
C MET A 202 4.23 -20.66 8.84
N ILE A 203 3.89 -19.53 9.48
CA ILE A 203 2.49 -19.17 9.79
C ILE A 203 1.67 -19.03 8.50
N THR A 204 2.22 -18.33 7.51
CA THR A 204 1.50 -18.07 6.24
C THR A 204 1.36 -19.34 5.39
N LYS A 205 2.34 -20.25 5.41
CA LYS A 205 2.20 -21.58 4.79
C LYS A 205 1.08 -22.41 5.44
N GLN A 206 0.94 -22.37 6.77
CA GLN A 206 -0.18 -23.02 7.47
C GLN A 206 -1.54 -22.42 7.08
N VAL A 207 -1.60 -21.11 6.85
CA VAL A 207 -2.80 -20.48 6.29
C VAL A 207 -3.11 -21.04 4.90
N LEU A 208 -2.11 -21.17 4.02
CA LEU A 208 -2.30 -21.74 2.68
C LEU A 208 -2.71 -23.22 2.68
N GLU A 209 -2.38 -23.99 3.72
CA GLU A 209 -2.92 -25.35 3.89
C GLU A 209 -4.44 -25.35 4.13
N SER A 210 -4.97 -24.30 4.76
CA SER A 210 -6.40 -24.18 5.09
C SER A 210 -7.20 -23.42 4.03
N VAL A 211 -6.63 -22.34 3.48
CA VAL A 211 -7.22 -21.49 2.45
C VAL A 211 -6.19 -21.32 1.34
N PRO A 212 -6.15 -22.26 0.36
CA PRO A 212 -5.08 -22.34 -0.62
C PRO A 212 -4.93 -21.13 -1.54
N ASP A 213 -5.94 -20.27 -1.65
CA ASP A 213 -5.94 -19.04 -2.43
C ASP A 213 -5.96 -17.77 -1.57
N HIS A 214 -5.59 -17.85 -0.28
CA HIS A 214 -5.57 -16.70 0.62
C HIS A 214 -4.59 -15.63 0.14
N PRO A 215 -5.04 -14.38 -0.12
CA PRO A 215 -4.19 -13.35 -0.73
C PRO A 215 -3.07 -12.87 0.18
N GLY A 216 -3.35 -12.71 1.47
CA GLY A 216 -2.36 -12.30 2.45
C GLY A 216 -1.27 -13.34 2.64
N ALA A 217 -1.64 -14.62 2.65
CA ALA A 217 -0.70 -15.68 2.94
C ALA A 217 0.29 -15.91 1.78
N HIS A 218 -0.18 -15.84 0.54
CA HIS A 218 0.72 -15.80 -0.62
C HIS A 218 1.69 -14.63 -0.56
N HIS A 219 1.13 -13.43 -0.35
CA HIS A 219 1.88 -12.19 -0.35
C HIS A 219 2.98 -12.20 0.71
N TYR A 220 2.61 -12.51 1.95
CA TYR A 220 3.49 -12.40 3.11
C TYR A 220 4.51 -13.55 3.14
N THR A 221 4.19 -14.72 2.57
CA THR A 221 5.20 -15.78 2.34
C THR A 221 6.30 -15.30 1.41
N ILE A 222 5.94 -14.62 0.31
CA ILE A 222 6.92 -14.07 -0.65
C ILE A 222 7.79 -13.02 0.05
N HIS A 223 7.19 -12.05 0.75
CA HIS A 223 7.97 -11.05 1.50
C HIS A 223 8.89 -11.67 2.55
N ALA A 224 8.41 -12.70 3.27
CA ALA A 224 9.21 -13.39 4.26
C ALA A 224 10.44 -14.08 3.67
N LEU A 225 10.33 -14.61 2.45
CA LEU A 225 11.35 -15.46 1.85
C LEU A 225 12.11 -14.80 0.68
N ASP A 226 11.93 -13.50 0.44
CA ASP A 226 12.69 -12.71 -0.55
C ASP A 226 14.15 -12.44 -0.11
N TYR A 227 14.89 -13.53 0.09
CA TYR A 227 16.31 -13.53 0.40
C TYR A 227 16.98 -14.64 -0.42
N PRO A 228 18.18 -14.43 -0.97
CA PRO A 228 18.84 -15.42 -1.83
C PRO A 228 18.89 -16.84 -1.23
N THR A 229 19.13 -16.95 0.07
CA THR A 229 19.23 -18.25 0.78
C THR A 229 17.89 -18.92 1.08
N LEU A 230 16.78 -18.19 0.99
CA LEU A 230 15.44 -18.68 1.36
C LEU A 230 14.47 -18.73 0.17
N ALA A 231 14.76 -18.03 -0.93
CA ALA A 231 13.83 -17.79 -2.03
C ALA A 231 13.25 -19.08 -2.63
N ILE A 232 14.04 -20.16 -2.69
CA ILE A 232 13.57 -21.45 -3.22
C ILE A 232 12.36 -22.00 -2.45
N GLU A 233 12.25 -21.72 -1.16
CA GLU A 233 11.15 -22.16 -0.31
C GLU A 233 9.82 -21.43 -0.62
N ALA A 234 9.85 -20.34 -1.37
CA ALA A 234 8.66 -19.58 -1.80
C ALA A 234 8.32 -19.78 -3.28
N LEU A 235 9.09 -20.57 -4.04
CA LEU A 235 8.93 -20.68 -5.49
C LEU A 235 7.51 -21.14 -5.90
N GLU A 236 6.96 -22.14 -5.21
CA GLU A 236 5.60 -22.61 -5.49
C GLU A 236 4.55 -21.53 -5.20
N VAL A 237 4.68 -20.84 -4.07
CA VAL A 237 3.78 -19.74 -3.68
C VAL A 237 3.86 -18.58 -4.69
N ALA A 238 5.07 -18.20 -5.12
CA ALA A 238 5.29 -17.17 -6.13
C ALA A 238 4.58 -17.52 -7.46
N ARG A 239 4.67 -18.77 -7.92
CA ARG A 239 4.00 -19.23 -9.15
C ARG A 239 2.48 -19.30 -9.06
N ASN A 240 1.91 -19.25 -7.86
CA ASN A 240 0.46 -19.28 -7.65
C ASN A 240 -0.13 -17.89 -7.41
N TYR A 241 0.61 -16.96 -6.82
CA TYR A 241 0.05 -15.67 -6.41
C TYR A 241 -0.51 -14.84 -7.58
N GLY A 242 0.19 -14.80 -8.72
CA GLY A 242 -0.28 -14.09 -9.90
C GLY A 242 -1.56 -14.65 -10.54
N LYS A 243 -1.99 -15.86 -10.15
CA LYS A 243 -3.22 -16.51 -10.63
C LYS A 243 -4.43 -16.13 -9.81
N ILE A 244 -4.26 -15.80 -8.53
CA ILE A 244 -5.38 -15.49 -7.62
C ILE A 244 -5.85 -14.04 -7.73
N ALA A 245 -4.99 -13.14 -8.22
CA ALA A 245 -5.29 -11.72 -8.40
C ALA A 245 -4.72 -11.16 -9.71
N PRO A 246 -5.20 -11.63 -10.88
CA PRO A 246 -4.58 -11.37 -12.18
C PRO A 246 -4.74 -9.94 -12.69
N ALA A 247 -5.54 -9.11 -12.02
CA ALA A 247 -5.74 -7.70 -12.35
C ALA A 247 -5.11 -6.74 -11.32
N VAL A 248 -4.51 -7.26 -10.24
CA VAL A 248 -3.88 -6.44 -9.19
C VAL A 248 -2.39 -6.24 -9.52
N PRO A 249 -1.92 -5.00 -9.77
CA PRO A 249 -0.53 -4.76 -10.16
C PRO A 249 0.49 -5.27 -9.15
N HIS A 250 0.28 -4.98 -7.86
CA HIS A 250 1.20 -5.41 -6.80
C HIS A 250 1.27 -6.93 -6.70
N ALA A 251 0.12 -7.63 -6.75
CA ALA A 251 0.08 -9.09 -6.70
C ALA A 251 0.79 -9.75 -7.90
N LEU A 252 0.71 -9.13 -9.08
CA LEU A 252 1.44 -9.57 -10.26
C LEU A 252 2.94 -9.29 -10.15
N HIS A 253 3.35 -8.21 -9.50
CA HIS A 253 4.77 -7.88 -9.33
C HIS A 253 5.46 -8.81 -8.33
N MET A 254 4.82 -9.11 -7.20
CA MET A 254 5.45 -9.80 -6.07
C MET A 254 6.19 -11.11 -6.42
N PRO A 255 5.68 -12.01 -7.29
CA PRO A 255 6.41 -13.21 -7.70
C PRO A 255 7.81 -12.93 -8.27
N ALA A 256 7.97 -11.79 -8.95
CA ALA A 256 9.24 -11.42 -9.56
C ALA A 256 10.37 -11.21 -8.55
N HIS A 257 10.06 -10.90 -7.28
CA HIS A 257 11.06 -10.89 -6.22
C HIS A 257 11.76 -12.25 -6.11
N ILE A 258 10.99 -13.34 -5.98
CA ILE A 258 11.51 -14.70 -5.89
C ILE A 258 12.19 -15.12 -7.20
N PHE A 259 11.57 -14.83 -8.34
CA PHE A 259 12.12 -15.20 -9.65
C PHE A 259 13.47 -14.54 -9.89
N THR A 260 13.62 -13.27 -9.54
CA THR A 260 14.88 -12.53 -9.61
C THR A 260 15.95 -13.13 -8.70
N ARG A 261 15.61 -13.55 -7.46
CA ARG A 261 16.58 -14.23 -6.57
C ARG A 261 17.07 -15.57 -7.12
N LEU A 262 16.23 -16.26 -7.90
CA LEU A 262 16.52 -17.59 -8.42
C LEU A 262 17.02 -17.58 -9.88
N GLY A 263 17.14 -16.41 -10.50
CA GLY A 263 17.54 -16.28 -11.91
C GLY A 263 16.50 -16.76 -12.92
N LEU A 264 15.21 -16.82 -12.54
CA LEU A 264 14.10 -17.23 -13.39
C LEU A 264 13.61 -16.04 -14.22
N TRP A 265 14.45 -15.58 -15.15
CA TRP A 265 14.26 -14.33 -15.88
C TRP A 265 13.01 -14.30 -16.76
N ASP A 266 12.66 -15.41 -17.43
CA ASP A 266 11.42 -15.51 -18.22
C ASP A 266 10.16 -15.24 -17.35
N GLU A 267 10.08 -15.88 -16.19
CA GLU A 267 8.95 -15.72 -15.27
C GLU A 267 8.92 -14.31 -14.66
N SER A 268 10.08 -13.73 -14.35
CA SER A 268 10.20 -12.35 -13.88
C SER A 268 9.72 -11.34 -14.94
N ILE A 269 10.08 -11.56 -16.21
CA ILE A 269 9.66 -10.71 -17.33
C ILE A 269 8.15 -10.81 -17.54
N ASP A 270 7.57 -12.02 -17.61
CA ASP A 270 6.12 -12.20 -17.80
C ASP A 270 5.32 -11.47 -16.72
N MET A 271 5.67 -11.72 -15.45
CA MET A 271 4.94 -11.18 -14.32
C MET A 271 5.03 -9.65 -14.24
N ASN A 272 6.21 -9.06 -14.52
CA ASN A 272 6.33 -7.60 -14.52
C ASN A 272 5.66 -6.93 -15.73
N ARG A 273 5.66 -7.56 -16.92
CA ARG A 273 4.87 -7.03 -18.05
C ARG A 273 3.38 -7.05 -17.73
N ARG A 274 2.88 -8.13 -17.12
CA ARG A 274 1.49 -8.20 -16.66
C ARG A 274 1.20 -7.15 -15.59
N SER A 275 2.11 -6.97 -14.62
CA SER A 275 2.01 -5.94 -13.57
C SER A 275 1.94 -4.52 -14.17
N ALA A 276 2.85 -4.17 -15.07
CA ALA A 276 2.87 -2.87 -15.75
C ALA A 276 1.56 -2.63 -16.52
N ASN A 277 1.11 -3.61 -17.31
CA ASN A 277 -0.16 -3.52 -18.04
C ASN A 277 -1.38 -3.40 -17.12
N ALA A 278 -1.38 -4.07 -15.96
CA ALA A 278 -2.40 -3.89 -14.95
C ALA A 278 -2.33 -2.47 -14.39
N ALA A 279 -1.15 -1.98 -14.00
CA ALA A 279 -0.97 -0.65 -13.40
C ALA A 279 -1.46 0.50 -14.29
N LEU A 280 -1.33 0.39 -15.62
CA LEU A 280 -1.87 1.38 -16.57
C LEU A 280 -3.40 1.50 -16.52
N LYS A 281 -4.11 0.46 -16.07
CA LYS A 281 -5.57 0.47 -15.88
C LYS A 281 -5.98 1.05 -14.52
N HIS A 282 -5.01 1.34 -13.65
CA HIS A 282 -5.19 1.76 -12.26
C HIS A 282 -4.47 3.10 -12.00
N PRO A 283 -5.02 4.23 -12.49
CA PRO A 283 -4.42 5.53 -12.23
C PRO A 283 -4.43 5.81 -10.72
N ALA A 284 -3.29 6.24 -10.18
CA ALA A 284 -3.12 6.59 -8.77
C ALA A 284 -3.56 8.05 -8.56
N ASP A 285 -4.87 8.30 -8.49
CA ASP A 285 -5.47 9.65 -8.46
C ASP A 285 -5.08 10.49 -9.69
N GLY A 286 -5.20 9.91 -10.87
CA GLY A 286 -4.81 10.54 -12.13
C GLY A 286 -3.29 10.66 -12.35
N LYS A 287 -2.49 10.06 -11.46
CA LYS A 287 -1.04 9.97 -11.59
C LYS A 287 -0.60 8.61 -12.12
N ILE A 288 0.58 8.57 -12.70
CA ILE A 288 1.26 7.33 -13.07
C ILE A 288 1.60 6.57 -11.78
N SER A 289 1.11 5.34 -11.69
CA SER A 289 1.28 4.48 -10.53
C SER A 289 2.75 4.12 -10.29
N LEU A 290 3.16 4.09 -9.02
CA LEU A 290 4.47 3.57 -8.63
C LEU A 290 4.65 2.11 -9.10
N HIS A 291 3.57 1.32 -9.15
CA HIS A 291 3.64 -0.10 -9.53
C HIS A 291 4.04 -0.27 -11.00
N TYR A 292 3.62 0.67 -11.86
CA TYR A 292 4.05 0.68 -13.26
C TYR A 292 5.55 0.91 -13.34
N LEU A 293 6.05 1.98 -12.72
CA LEU A 293 7.46 2.36 -12.74
C LEU A 293 8.34 1.25 -12.12
N HIS A 294 7.90 0.68 -11.00
CA HIS A 294 8.63 -0.39 -10.30
C HIS A 294 8.71 -1.68 -11.12
N ALA A 295 7.64 -2.03 -11.84
CA ALA A 295 7.66 -3.18 -12.75
C ALA A 295 8.65 -2.98 -13.91
N LEU A 296 8.77 -1.75 -14.44
CA LEU A 296 9.73 -1.43 -15.50
C LEU A 296 11.18 -1.59 -15.03
N ASP A 297 11.52 -1.21 -13.80
CA ASP A 297 12.87 -1.43 -13.23
C ASP A 297 13.23 -2.92 -13.20
N TYR A 298 12.32 -3.78 -12.75
CA TYR A 298 12.55 -5.23 -12.75
C TYR A 298 12.68 -5.80 -14.16
N LEU A 299 11.92 -5.27 -15.14
CA LEU A 299 12.02 -5.69 -16.53
C LEU A 299 13.39 -5.38 -17.12
N VAL A 300 13.89 -4.15 -16.90
CA VAL A 300 15.23 -3.75 -17.33
C VAL A 300 16.26 -4.70 -16.74
N TYR A 301 16.19 -4.94 -15.43
CA TYR A 301 17.12 -5.84 -14.78
C TYR A 301 17.08 -7.25 -15.38
N ALA A 302 15.89 -7.85 -15.53
CA ALA A 302 15.75 -9.20 -16.08
C ALA A 302 16.21 -9.32 -17.54
N TYR A 303 15.98 -8.30 -18.39
CA TYR A 303 16.49 -8.29 -19.76
C TYR A 303 18.01 -8.20 -19.80
N LEU A 304 18.62 -7.35 -18.96
CA LEU A 304 20.08 -7.26 -18.85
C LEU A 304 20.70 -8.59 -18.41
N GLN A 305 20.09 -9.30 -17.44
CA GLN A 305 20.57 -10.63 -17.01
C GLN A 305 20.49 -11.70 -18.10
N ARG A 306 19.74 -11.46 -19.19
CA ARG A 306 19.68 -12.32 -20.36
C ARG A 306 20.56 -11.84 -21.53
N GLY A 307 21.25 -10.71 -21.39
CA GLY A 307 21.96 -10.06 -22.50
C GLY A 307 21.02 -9.51 -23.58
N GLU A 308 19.75 -9.25 -23.24
CA GLU A 308 18.74 -8.72 -24.17
C GLU A 308 18.75 -7.18 -24.18
N ASP A 309 19.91 -6.59 -24.47
CA ASP A 309 20.18 -5.15 -24.38
C ASP A 309 19.14 -4.27 -25.09
N ALA A 310 18.75 -4.65 -26.31
CA ALA A 310 17.78 -3.88 -27.09
C ALA A 310 16.42 -3.79 -26.38
N LYS A 311 15.99 -4.87 -25.70
CA LYS A 311 14.73 -4.85 -24.94
C LYS A 311 14.85 -4.06 -23.65
N ALA A 312 16.02 -4.05 -23.00
CA ALA A 312 16.27 -3.18 -21.87
C ALA A 312 16.21 -1.70 -22.27
N GLU A 313 16.79 -1.33 -23.42
CA GLU A 313 16.68 0.02 -24.00
C GLU A 313 15.24 0.39 -24.37
N GLU A 314 14.46 -0.54 -24.92
CA GLU A 314 13.02 -0.33 -25.17
C GLU A 314 12.26 0.02 -23.87
N VAL A 315 12.54 -0.65 -22.77
CA VAL A 315 11.92 -0.36 -21.46
C VAL A 315 12.36 1.00 -20.92
N LEU A 316 13.64 1.38 -21.09
CA LEU A 316 14.11 2.72 -20.74
C LEU A 316 13.35 3.78 -21.54
N ASN A 317 13.17 3.58 -22.84
CA ASN A 317 12.38 4.50 -23.69
C ASN A 317 10.92 4.58 -23.22
N GLU A 318 10.32 3.45 -22.85
CA GLU A 318 8.98 3.38 -22.25
C GLU A 318 8.90 4.20 -20.96
N LEU A 319 9.85 4.03 -20.04
CA LEU A 319 9.95 4.77 -18.78
C LEU A 319 10.09 6.28 -19.01
N MET A 320 10.96 6.68 -19.95
CA MET A 320 11.24 8.08 -20.25
C MET A 320 10.14 8.77 -21.06
N ALA A 321 9.31 8.01 -21.78
CA ALA A 321 8.18 8.53 -22.54
C ALA A 321 6.96 8.87 -21.67
N VAL A 322 6.91 8.35 -20.44
CA VAL A 322 5.82 8.63 -19.51
C VAL A 322 5.76 10.12 -19.21
N LYS A 323 4.57 10.70 -19.34
CA LYS A 323 4.30 12.09 -18.94
C LYS A 323 3.52 12.07 -17.63
N GLY A 324 4.09 12.67 -16.60
CA GLY A 324 3.44 12.83 -15.30
C GLY A 324 2.08 13.57 -15.35
N PRO A 325 1.43 13.76 -14.20
CA PRO A 325 1.99 13.66 -12.86
C PRO A 325 2.27 12.22 -12.42
N TYR A 326 3.26 12.02 -11.55
CA TYR A 326 3.67 10.70 -11.04
C TYR A 326 3.23 10.53 -9.59
N GLN A 327 2.95 9.29 -9.19
CA GLN A 327 2.81 8.97 -7.78
C GLN A 327 4.18 9.13 -7.11
N THR A 328 4.28 10.10 -6.21
CA THR A 328 5.49 10.35 -5.44
C THR A 328 5.71 9.22 -4.46
N HIS A 329 6.76 8.43 -4.67
CA HIS A 329 7.11 7.28 -3.83
C HIS A 329 8.59 6.92 -4.04
N VAL A 330 9.23 6.31 -3.05
CA VAL A 330 10.64 5.89 -3.16
C VAL A 330 10.86 4.96 -4.35
N ALA A 331 9.93 4.03 -4.63
CA ALA A 331 10.00 3.13 -5.77
C ALA A 331 9.96 3.86 -7.12
N SER A 332 9.19 4.95 -7.23
CA SER A 332 9.15 5.79 -8.44
C SER A 332 10.50 6.47 -8.66
N ALA A 333 11.04 7.14 -7.63
CA ALA A 333 12.34 7.81 -7.69
C ALA A 333 13.48 6.82 -7.97
N TYR A 334 13.44 5.64 -7.32
CA TYR A 334 14.39 4.57 -7.54
C TYR A 334 14.37 4.09 -8.98
N SER A 335 13.20 3.85 -9.56
CA SER A 335 13.07 3.36 -10.94
C SER A 335 13.66 4.36 -11.95
N PHE A 336 13.38 5.66 -11.79
CA PHE A 336 13.95 6.70 -12.66
C PHE A 336 15.47 6.84 -12.54
N ALA A 337 16.04 6.66 -11.34
CA ALA A 337 17.49 6.74 -11.16
C ALA A 337 18.22 5.45 -11.56
N ALA A 338 17.66 4.29 -11.20
CA ALA A 338 18.34 3.01 -11.30
C ALA A 338 18.29 2.39 -12.69
N VAL A 339 17.20 2.58 -13.45
CA VAL A 339 17.09 2.04 -14.82
C VAL A 339 18.19 2.56 -15.76
N PRO A 340 18.38 3.88 -15.96
CA PRO A 340 19.45 4.37 -16.83
C PRO A 340 20.84 4.03 -16.29
N ALA A 341 21.02 4.07 -14.96
CA ALA A 341 22.27 3.68 -14.31
C ALA A 341 22.66 2.23 -14.59
N ARG A 342 21.74 1.26 -14.41
CA ARG A 342 22.01 -0.16 -14.66
C ARG A 342 22.33 -0.44 -16.12
N ILE A 343 21.55 0.13 -17.05
CA ILE A 343 21.80 -0.04 -18.48
C ILE A 343 23.22 0.41 -18.82
N ALA A 344 23.64 1.57 -18.32
CA ALA A 344 24.99 2.07 -18.59
C ALA A 344 26.08 1.20 -17.92
N LEU A 345 25.94 0.92 -16.61
CA LEU A 345 26.97 0.24 -15.83
C LEU A 345 27.11 -1.25 -16.18
N GLU A 346 26.01 -2.00 -16.29
CA GLU A 346 26.06 -3.45 -16.56
C GLU A 346 26.58 -3.75 -17.98
N ARG A 347 26.41 -2.80 -18.91
CA ARG A 347 26.92 -2.88 -20.29
C ARG A 347 28.27 -2.19 -20.47
N GLN A 348 28.90 -1.75 -19.37
CA GLN A 348 30.21 -1.08 -19.37
C GLN A 348 30.26 0.16 -20.28
N GLN A 349 29.13 0.85 -20.43
CA GLN A 349 29.02 2.09 -21.20
C GLN A 349 29.50 3.26 -20.35
N TRP A 350 30.79 3.27 -19.99
CA TRP A 350 31.38 4.21 -19.04
C TRP A 350 31.16 5.68 -19.42
N ALA A 351 31.29 6.01 -20.71
CA ALA A 351 31.04 7.36 -21.19
C ALA A 351 29.57 7.80 -20.97
N THR A 352 28.61 6.90 -21.18
CA THR A 352 27.19 7.15 -20.88
C THR A 352 26.97 7.28 -19.39
N ALA A 353 27.57 6.38 -18.59
CA ALA A 353 27.48 6.40 -17.13
C ALA A 353 28.02 7.72 -16.56
N ALA A 354 29.13 8.26 -17.08
CA ALA A 354 29.74 9.51 -16.64
C ALA A 354 28.85 10.75 -16.84
N THR A 355 27.89 10.68 -17.77
CA THR A 355 27.08 11.83 -18.20
C THR A 355 25.60 11.69 -17.83
N LEU A 356 25.23 10.76 -16.95
CA LEU A 356 23.82 10.64 -16.55
C LEU A 356 23.39 11.89 -15.77
N GLU A 357 22.23 12.42 -16.15
CA GLU A 357 21.62 13.56 -15.48
C GLU A 357 20.85 13.08 -14.25
N ALA A 358 21.18 13.67 -13.09
CA ALA A 358 20.37 13.50 -11.89
C ALA A 358 19.05 14.27 -12.04
N GLN A 359 18.05 13.89 -11.26
CA GLN A 359 16.73 14.53 -11.25
C GLN A 359 15.96 14.40 -12.58
N THR A 360 16.16 13.31 -13.33
CA THR A 360 15.47 13.05 -14.59
C THR A 360 14.40 11.96 -14.42
N PRO A 361 13.10 12.23 -14.69
CA PRO A 361 12.59 13.44 -15.35
C PRO A 361 12.45 14.63 -14.38
N GLY A 362 12.70 15.84 -14.89
CA GLY A 362 12.72 17.07 -14.08
C GLY A 362 11.37 17.51 -13.51
N ASN A 363 10.27 16.91 -13.96
CA ASN A 363 8.93 17.13 -13.40
C ASN A 363 8.54 16.13 -12.31
N TYR A 364 9.45 15.23 -11.91
CA TYR A 364 9.28 14.39 -10.72
C TYR A 364 9.76 15.14 -9.46
N PRO A 365 9.07 15.06 -8.31
CA PRO A 365 9.45 15.77 -7.08
C PRO A 365 10.60 15.06 -6.33
N TRP A 366 11.82 15.17 -6.84
CA TRP A 366 13.04 14.52 -6.31
C TRP A 366 13.36 14.84 -4.85
N GLN A 367 13.02 16.05 -4.39
CA GLN A 367 13.23 16.51 -3.02
C GLN A 367 12.51 15.66 -1.96
N VAL A 368 11.54 14.83 -2.35
CA VAL A 368 10.85 13.91 -1.43
C VAL A 368 11.68 12.64 -1.20
N ASN A 369 12.51 12.24 -2.15
CA ASN A 369 13.35 11.04 -2.07
C ASN A 369 14.80 11.34 -2.54
N PRO A 370 15.50 12.33 -1.94
CA PRO A 370 16.78 12.83 -2.44
C PRO A 370 17.89 11.76 -2.40
N ALA A 371 17.76 10.75 -1.53
CA ALA A 371 18.70 9.64 -1.46
C ALA A 371 18.79 8.84 -2.78
N MET A 372 17.75 8.85 -3.62
CA MET A 372 17.77 8.11 -4.89
C MET A 372 18.68 8.75 -5.94
N GLU A 373 18.95 10.06 -5.83
CA GLU A 373 19.90 10.77 -6.71
C GLU A 373 21.34 10.23 -6.57
N ALA A 374 21.67 9.64 -5.41
CA ALA A 374 22.98 9.05 -5.16
C ALA A 374 23.32 7.92 -6.16
N ILE A 375 22.32 7.22 -6.71
CA ILE A 375 22.52 6.18 -7.72
C ILE A 375 23.12 6.78 -8.99
N THR A 376 22.59 7.91 -9.45
CA THR A 376 23.10 8.61 -10.63
C THR A 376 24.51 9.13 -10.37
N TYR A 377 24.74 9.81 -9.24
CA TYR A 377 26.08 10.34 -8.92
C TYR A 377 27.12 9.24 -8.76
N PHE A 378 26.75 8.11 -8.15
CA PHE A 378 27.63 6.95 -8.05
C PHE A 378 28.00 6.39 -9.43
N SER A 379 27.01 6.30 -10.34
CA SER A 379 27.23 5.87 -11.72
C SER A 379 28.15 6.82 -12.48
N ASN A 380 27.97 8.13 -12.30
CA ASN A 380 28.85 9.15 -12.88
C ASN A 380 30.29 8.99 -12.40
N GLY A 381 30.48 8.73 -11.10
CA GLY A 381 31.80 8.50 -10.52
C GLY A 381 32.50 7.23 -11.02
N LEU A 382 31.76 6.17 -11.33
CA LEU A 382 32.32 4.94 -11.92
C LEU A 382 32.69 5.10 -13.40
N GLY A 383 31.97 5.94 -14.14
CA GLY A 383 32.21 6.16 -15.57
C GLY A 383 33.34 7.16 -15.89
N ALA A 384 33.73 7.99 -14.92
CA ALA A 384 34.63 9.14 -15.07
C ALA A 384 36.13 8.80 -15.13
#